data_AF-A0AAD6TBK4-F1
#
_entry.id   AF-A0AAD6TBK4-F1
#
_cell.length_a   1.000
_cell.length_b   1.000
_cell.length_c   1.000
_cell.angle_alpha   90.00
_cell.angle_beta   90.00
_cell.angle_gamma   90.00
#
_symmetry.space_group_name_H-M   'P 1'
#
loop_
_entity.id
_entity.type
_entity.pdbx_description
1 polymer ?
#
loop_
_entity_poly.entity_id
_entity_poly.type
_entity_poly.pdbx_seq_one_letter_code
_entity_poly.pdbx_strand_id
1 'polypeptide(L)'
;MATVNRGAVVLQPAYFTSSVYYKEDSTKPFELSKTLWTAQGWKWMHFKVFDSRTRETFLNVTVRLFLERMVKTEAPFVRTVVLFALYTFFNTQPTGSAPTLRGLSHIPIPIDQYTSLIALPGTLTTPYLAPLEPFASYVVSALVDAQVFHLLPNSELGVLNPRDIPREIFVGEGLIDSNQPQRKGHYSKRDKVIKARTALDAVGRWLDRTPSSGAKTTRSQYEAEKTRLMQEIGASQGVVDRLLEAHAGWPRVQAASGSADGMLRMLQ
;
A
#
# COMPACT_ATOMS: atom_id res chain seq x y z
N MET A 1 37.48 9.18 17.10
CA MET A 1 36.74 8.56 15.97
C MET A 1 35.97 7.37 16.52
N ALA A 2 34.64 7.49 16.68
CA ALA A 2 33.80 6.41 17.18
C ALA A 2 32.68 6.17 16.16
N THR A 3 32.73 5.04 15.48
CA THR A 3 31.72 4.58 14.52
C THR A 3 30.62 3.82 15.26
N VAL A 4 29.44 4.42 15.37
CA VAL A 4 28.24 3.76 15.88
C VAL A 4 27.47 3.18 14.69
N ASN A 5 27.63 1.88 14.44
CA ASN A 5 26.77 1.13 13.54
C ASN A 5 25.43 0.85 14.24
N ARG A 6 24.43 1.72 14.06
CA ARG A 6 23.04 1.40 14.39
C ARG A 6 22.45 0.58 13.25
N GLY A 7 22.23 -0.71 13.51
CA GLY A 7 21.51 -1.61 12.61
C GLY A 7 20.12 -1.04 12.29
N ALA A 8 19.87 -0.79 11.01
CA ALA A 8 18.55 -0.40 10.53
C ALA A 8 17.63 -1.62 10.59
N VAL A 9 16.77 -1.68 11.61
CA VAL A 9 15.67 -2.65 11.66
C VAL A 9 14.61 -2.18 10.67
N VAL A 10 14.59 -2.79 9.48
CA VAL A 10 13.51 -2.59 8.51
C VAL A 10 12.32 -3.44 8.97
N LEU A 11 11.38 -2.82 9.69
CA LEU A 11 10.09 -3.44 9.98
C LEU A 11 9.35 -3.62 8.65
N GLN A 12 9.36 -4.85 8.11
CA GLN A 12 8.49 -5.19 6.99
C GLN A 12 7.03 -5.09 7.48
N PRO A 13 6.13 -4.43 6.73
CA PRO A 13 4.73 -4.33 7.13
C PRO A 13 4.11 -5.71 7.31
N ALA A 14 3.39 -5.91 8.43
CA ALA A 14 2.79 -7.19 8.83
C ALA A 14 1.75 -7.76 7.84
N TYR A 15 1.38 -7.04 6.78
CA TYR A 15 0.55 -7.57 5.70
C TYR A 15 1.33 -8.38 4.65
N PHE A 16 2.66 -8.44 4.74
CA PHE A 16 3.52 -9.25 3.87
C PHE A 16 4.02 -10.55 4.52
N THR A 17 3.49 -10.93 5.69
CA THR A 17 3.75 -12.24 6.31
C THR A 17 2.79 -13.32 5.80
N SER A 18 2.47 -13.32 4.50
CA SER A 18 1.92 -14.50 3.83
C SER A 18 3.04 -15.51 3.53
N SER A 19 3.96 -15.69 4.48
CA SER A 19 4.83 -16.85 4.46
C SER A 19 3.92 -18.07 4.60
N VAL A 20 4.01 -18.96 3.62
CA VAL A 20 3.59 -20.37 3.74
C VAL A 20 2.10 -20.67 3.57
N TYR A 21 1.54 -20.30 2.42
CA TYR A 21 0.57 -21.19 1.75
C TYR A 21 1.06 -21.49 0.33
N TYR A 22 2.27 -22.03 0.23
CA TYR A 22 2.66 -22.73 -0.99
C TYR A 22 1.93 -24.07 -0.94
N LYS A 23 0.70 -24.14 -1.47
CA LYS A 23 0.11 -25.43 -1.79
C LYS A 23 0.95 -26.02 -2.92
N GLU A 24 1.58 -27.17 -2.68
CA GLU A 24 2.38 -27.90 -3.68
C GLU A 24 1.62 -28.14 -5.00
N ASP A 25 0.28 -28.01 -4.99
CA ASP A 25 -0.59 -28.17 -6.15
C ASP A 25 -0.85 -26.89 -6.97
N SER A 26 -0.03 -25.84 -6.86
CA SER A 26 -0.24 -24.61 -7.66
C SER A 26 0.17 -24.80 -9.13
N THR A 27 -0.46 -25.74 -9.83
CA THR A 27 -0.43 -25.92 -11.29
C THR A 27 -0.96 -24.69 -12.04
N LYS A 28 -1.57 -23.74 -11.32
CA LYS A 28 -2.22 -22.54 -11.86
C LYS A 28 -1.80 -21.28 -11.08
N PRO A 29 -0.53 -20.84 -11.19
CA PRO A 29 -0.02 -19.68 -10.46
C PRO A 29 -0.83 -18.39 -10.72
N PHE A 30 -1.37 -18.24 -11.93
CA PHE A 30 -2.20 -17.09 -12.28
C PHE A 30 -3.58 -17.12 -11.59
N GLU A 31 -4.16 -18.30 -11.36
CA GLU A 31 -5.42 -18.45 -10.61
C GLU A 31 -5.23 -18.08 -9.14
N LEU A 32 -4.11 -18.53 -8.54
CA LEU A 32 -3.73 -18.12 -7.19
C LEU A 32 -3.54 -16.61 -7.10
N SER A 33 -2.83 -16.00 -8.06
CA SER A 33 -2.64 -14.55 -8.13
C SER A 33 -3.98 -13.79 -8.19
N LYS A 34 -4.93 -14.23 -9.02
CA LYS A 34 -6.29 -13.65 -9.08
C LYS A 34 -7.08 -13.81 -7.79
N THR A 35 -6.94 -14.95 -7.12
CA THR A 35 -7.59 -15.21 -5.84
C THR A 35 -7.07 -14.24 -4.79
N LEU A 36 -5.75 -14.08 -4.70
CA LEU A 36 -5.11 -13.11 -3.80
C LEU A 36 -5.51 -11.67 -4.15
N TRP A 37 -5.49 -11.31 -5.43
CA TRP A 37 -5.95 -10.00 -5.93
C TRP A 37 -7.37 -9.69 -5.47
N THR A 38 -8.26 -10.68 -5.55
CA THR A 38 -9.66 -10.54 -5.12
C THR A 38 -9.79 -10.48 -3.59
N ALA A 39 -9.08 -11.35 -2.87
CA ALA A 39 -9.11 -11.42 -1.42
C ALA A 39 -8.58 -10.14 -0.76
N GLN A 40 -7.56 -9.52 -1.35
CA GLN A 40 -7.02 -8.22 -0.92
C GLN A 40 -7.93 -7.03 -1.33
N GLY A 41 -9.06 -7.29 -2.00
CA GLY A 41 -9.97 -6.26 -2.46
C GLY A 41 -9.43 -5.41 -3.62
N TRP A 42 -8.33 -5.81 -4.25
CA TRP A 42 -7.70 -5.06 -5.34
C TRP A 42 -8.57 -5.02 -6.61
N LYS A 43 -9.54 -5.93 -6.76
CA LYS A 43 -10.59 -5.81 -7.80
C LYS A 43 -11.40 -4.52 -7.71
N TRP A 44 -11.47 -3.89 -6.53
CA TRP A 44 -12.15 -2.62 -6.32
C TRP A 44 -11.23 -1.40 -6.46
N MET A 45 -9.95 -1.61 -6.75
CA MET A 45 -8.95 -0.54 -6.85
C MET A 45 -9.35 0.48 -7.93
N HIS A 46 -9.91 0.00 -9.04
CA HIS A 46 -10.46 0.82 -10.12
C HIS A 46 -11.66 1.69 -9.71
N PHE A 47 -12.22 1.55 -8.52
CA PHE A 47 -13.35 2.37 -8.05
C PHE A 47 -12.98 3.29 -6.88
N LYS A 48 -11.69 3.41 -6.56
CA LYS A 48 -11.22 4.32 -5.50
C LYS A 48 -11.32 5.80 -5.89
N VAL A 49 -11.29 6.11 -7.18
CA VAL A 49 -11.29 7.47 -7.71
C VAL A 49 -12.23 7.59 -8.92
N PHE A 50 -13.25 8.43 -8.79
CA PHE A 50 -14.26 8.65 -9.84
C PHE A 50 -14.02 9.93 -10.66
N ASP A 51 -13.35 10.94 -10.08
CA ASP A 51 -12.98 12.17 -10.79
C ASP A 51 -11.98 11.86 -11.92
N SER A 52 -12.23 12.38 -13.13
CA SER A 52 -11.47 12.03 -14.33
C SER A 52 -9.98 12.36 -14.22
N ARG A 53 -9.65 13.56 -13.73
CA ARG A 53 -8.25 14.03 -13.60
C ARG A 53 -7.51 13.25 -12.54
N THR A 54 -8.10 13.14 -11.35
CA THR A 54 -7.50 12.42 -10.23
C THR A 54 -7.35 10.94 -10.56
N ARG A 55 -8.30 10.37 -11.30
CA ARG A 55 -8.27 8.98 -11.75
C ARG A 55 -7.12 8.72 -12.71
N GLU A 56 -6.90 9.58 -13.70
CA GLU A 56 -5.73 9.45 -14.59
C GLU A 56 -4.42 9.43 -13.79
N THR A 57 -4.26 10.37 -12.85
CA THR A 57 -3.07 10.40 -11.98
C THR A 57 -2.96 9.12 -11.15
N PHE A 58 -4.06 8.65 -10.57
CA PHE A 58 -4.10 7.40 -9.81
C PHE A 58 -3.66 6.21 -10.65
N LEU A 59 -4.25 6.02 -11.84
CA LEU A 59 -3.90 4.91 -12.74
C LEU A 59 -2.43 4.96 -13.15
N ASN A 60 -1.92 6.13 -13.52
CA ASN A 60 -0.52 6.33 -13.91
C ASN A 60 0.45 6.02 -12.76
N VAL A 61 0.12 6.47 -11.54
CA VAL A 61 0.93 6.18 -10.35
C VAL A 61 0.88 4.68 -10.03
N THR A 62 -0.29 4.04 -10.10
CA THR A 62 -0.42 2.60 -9.83
C THR A 62 0.39 1.75 -10.79
N VAL A 63 0.29 1.99 -12.11
CA VAL A 63 1.09 1.22 -13.08
C VAL A 63 2.57 1.46 -12.90
N ARG A 64 2.97 2.70 -12.59
CA ARG A 64 4.36 3.01 -12.29
C ARG A 64 4.88 2.29 -11.05
N LEU A 65 4.08 2.18 -9.98
CA LEU A 65 4.45 1.42 -8.79
C LEU A 65 4.70 -0.06 -9.11
N PHE A 66 3.94 -0.65 -10.04
CA PHE A 66 4.26 -1.99 -10.55
C PHE A 66 5.58 -1.98 -11.31
N LEU A 67 5.79 -1.06 -12.26
CA LEU A 67 7.03 -0.99 -13.03
C LEU A 67 8.29 -0.82 -12.14
N GLU A 68 8.21 -0.01 -11.08
CA GLU A 68 9.30 0.16 -10.11
C GLU A 68 9.70 -1.15 -9.40
N ARG A 69 8.77 -2.11 -9.30
CA ARG A 69 9.02 -3.46 -8.75
C ARG A 69 9.39 -4.50 -9.80
N MET A 70 9.43 -4.12 -11.08
CA MET A 70 9.88 -4.99 -12.19
C MET A 70 11.33 -4.73 -12.62
N VAL A 71 12.06 -3.86 -11.92
CA VAL A 71 13.48 -3.56 -12.19
C VAL A 71 14.35 -4.81 -12.05
N LYS A 72 15.49 -4.85 -12.76
CA LYS A 72 16.39 -6.02 -12.80
C LYS A 72 16.98 -6.42 -11.44
N THR A 73 17.03 -5.48 -10.50
CA THR A 73 17.57 -5.69 -9.15
C THR A 73 16.62 -6.43 -8.23
N GLU A 74 15.32 -6.51 -8.56
CA GLU A 74 14.33 -7.26 -7.81
C GLU A 74 14.37 -8.75 -8.15
N ALA A 75 14.00 -9.61 -7.19
CA ALA A 75 14.01 -11.05 -7.39
C ALA A 75 13.08 -11.48 -8.55
N PRO A 76 13.47 -12.43 -9.44
CA PRO A 76 12.65 -12.81 -10.60
C PRO A 76 11.22 -13.26 -10.24
N PHE A 77 11.04 -13.92 -9.10
CA PHE A 77 9.73 -14.28 -8.58
C PHE A 77 8.84 -13.03 -8.33
N VAL A 78 9.38 -12.02 -7.64
CA VAL A 78 8.66 -10.76 -7.35
C VAL A 78 8.27 -10.07 -8.64
N ARG A 79 9.21 -9.97 -9.59
CA ARG A 79 8.97 -9.37 -10.91
C ARG A 79 7.84 -10.08 -11.66
N THR A 80 7.76 -11.40 -11.57
CA THR A 80 6.70 -12.21 -12.20
C THR A 80 5.33 -12.00 -11.55
N VAL A 81 5.27 -11.96 -10.21
CA VAL A 81 4.01 -11.67 -9.49
C VAL A 81 3.52 -10.26 -9.83
N VAL A 82 4.43 -9.30 -9.90
CA VAL A 82 4.10 -7.92 -10.28
C VAL A 82 3.64 -7.82 -11.74
N LEU A 83 4.24 -8.59 -12.65
CA LEU A 83 3.77 -8.72 -14.03
C LEU A 83 2.31 -9.22 -14.09
N PHE A 84 1.97 -10.25 -13.30
CA PHE A 84 0.59 -10.75 -13.22
C PHE A 84 -0.37 -9.70 -12.66
N ALA A 85 0.07 -8.94 -11.65
CA ALA A 85 -0.70 -7.83 -11.08
C ALA A 85 -0.92 -6.71 -12.10
N LEU A 86 0.12 -6.31 -12.84
CA LEU A 86 0.04 -5.30 -13.90
C LEU A 86 -0.92 -5.72 -15.02
N TYR A 87 -0.79 -6.97 -15.50
CA TYR A 87 -1.68 -7.54 -16.51
C TYR A 87 -3.13 -7.58 -16.02
N THR A 88 -3.35 -8.05 -14.80
CA THR A 88 -4.70 -8.11 -14.21
C THR A 88 -5.27 -6.71 -14.06
N PHE A 89 -4.51 -5.76 -13.53
CA PHE A 89 -4.94 -4.37 -13.36
C PHE A 89 -5.34 -3.74 -14.69
N PHE A 90 -4.50 -3.87 -15.73
CA PHE A 90 -4.74 -3.28 -17.04
C PHE A 90 -5.97 -3.87 -17.74
N ASN A 91 -6.15 -5.21 -17.71
CA ASN A 91 -7.23 -5.89 -18.41
C ASN A 91 -8.57 -5.90 -17.65
N THR A 92 -8.58 -5.56 -16.36
CA THR A 92 -9.81 -5.51 -15.55
C THR A 92 -10.34 -4.09 -15.35
N GLN A 93 -9.82 -3.13 -16.13
CA GLN A 93 -10.34 -1.77 -16.10
C GLN A 93 -11.82 -1.76 -16.51
N PRO A 94 -12.69 -1.01 -15.80
CA PRO A 94 -14.10 -0.97 -16.12
C PRO A 94 -14.31 -0.34 -17.49
N THR A 95 -14.97 -1.06 -18.38
CA THR A 95 -15.46 -0.56 -19.68
C THR A 95 -16.98 -0.46 -19.64
N GLY A 96 -17.55 0.54 -20.33
CA GLY A 96 -19.01 0.70 -20.44
C GLY A 96 -19.74 1.18 -19.16
N SER A 97 -19.06 1.84 -18.23
CA SER A 97 -19.74 2.45 -17.07
C SER A 97 -20.54 3.71 -17.46
N ALA A 98 -21.59 4.03 -16.70
CA ALA A 98 -22.34 5.28 -16.82
C ALA A 98 -22.33 6.02 -15.46
N PRO A 99 -21.61 7.17 -15.33
CA PRO A 99 -20.80 7.85 -16.35
C PRO A 99 -19.54 7.05 -16.75
N THR A 100 -19.02 7.32 -17.96
CA THR A 100 -17.81 6.66 -18.47
C THR A 100 -16.62 6.97 -17.57
N LEU A 101 -16.01 5.93 -17.01
CA LEU A 101 -14.80 6.05 -16.22
C LEU A 101 -13.60 6.09 -17.14
N ARG A 102 -12.67 7.01 -16.86
CA ARG A 102 -11.43 7.12 -17.63
C ARG A 102 -10.57 5.87 -17.44
N GLY A 103 -10.32 5.13 -18.52
CA GLY A 103 -9.36 4.03 -18.54
C GLY A 103 -7.97 4.49 -18.93
N LEU A 104 -6.98 3.68 -18.61
CA LEU A 104 -5.62 3.75 -19.12
C LEU A 104 -5.57 3.02 -20.47
N SER A 105 -5.22 3.76 -21.53
CA SER A 105 -5.05 3.21 -22.88
C SER A 105 -3.67 2.59 -23.09
N HIS A 106 -2.63 3.24 -22.56
CA HIS A 106 -1.25 2.78 -22.68
C HIS A 106 -0.50 2.90 -21.35
N ILE A 107 0.46 2.01 -21.14
CA ILE A 107 1.37 1.98 -19.99
C ILE A 107 2.67 2.67 -20.40
N PRO A 108 2.99 3.85 -19.84
CA PRO A 108 4.26 4.50 -20.07
C PRO A 108 5.39 3.67 -19.44
N ILE A 109 6.38 3.25 -20.23
CA ILE A 109 7.49 2.41 -19.76
C ILE A 109 8.82 2.86 -20.38
N PRO A 110 9.87 3.12 -19.59
CA PRO A 110 11.22 3.36 -20.11
C PRO A 110 11.74 2.18 -20.94
N ILE A 111 12.44 2.48 -22.04
CA ILE A 111 12.93 1.45 -22.99
C ILE A 111 13.81 0.37 -22.35
N ASP A 112 14.61 0.74 -21.35
CA ASP A 112 15.47 -0.16 -20.58
C ASP A 112 14.65 -1.12 -19.70
N GLN A 113 13.57 -0.64 -19.08
CA GLN A 113 12.63 -1.45 -18.31
C GLN A 113 11.79 -2.35 -19.23
N TYR A 114 11.38 -1.85 -20.39
CA TYR A 114 10.69 -2.64 -21.40
C TYR A 114 11.56 -3.82 -21.86
N THR A 115 12.82 -3.56 -22.23
CA THR A 115 13.78 -4.62 -22.61
C THR A 115 13.96 -5.64 -21.48
N SER A 116 14.03 -5.16 -20.23
CA SER A 116 14.09 -6.01 -19.04
C SER A 116 12.85 -6.89 -18.85
N LEU A 117 11.66 -6.37 -19.17
CA LEU A 117 10.39 -7.06 -19.09
C LEU A 117 10.28 -8.17 -20.14
N ILE A 118 10.67 -7.88 -21.38
CA ILE A 118 10.68 -8.88 -22.46
C ILE A 118 11.63 -10.03 -22.15
N ALA A 119 12.77 -9.76 -21.53
CA ALA A 119 13.73 -10.78 -21.14
C ALA A 119 13.32 -11.59 -19.89
N LEU A 120 12.31 -11.15 -19.12
CA LEU A 120 11.96 -11.74 -17.83
C LEU A 120 11.67 -13.25 -17.90
N PRO A 121 10.84 -13.77 -18.84
CA PRO A 121 10.54 -15.20 -18.87
C PRO A 121 11.80 -16.07 -19.03
N GLY A 122 12.74 -15.64 -19.88
CA GLY A 122 14.03 -16.31 -20.08
C GLY A 122 14.94 -16.32 -18.85
N THR A 123 14.65 -15.53 -17.81
CA THR A 123 15.38 -15.57 -16.54
C THR A 123 14.82 -16.57 -15.53
N LEU A 124 13.66 -17.16 -15.79
CA LEU A 124 12.97 -18.10 -14.91
C LEU A 124 13.50 -19.54 -15.09
N THR A 125 14.81 -19.70 -15.21
CA THR A 125 15.46 -20.99 -15.51
C THR A 125 15.65 -21.86 -14.27
N THR A 126 15.53 -21.29 -13.07
CA THR A 126 15.77 -22.03 -11.83
C THR A 126 14.63 -23.03 -11.58
N PRO A 127 14.90 -24.26 -11.08
CA PRO A 127 13.87 -25.31 -10.98
C PRO A 127 12.57 -24.90 -10.27
N TYR A 128 12.64 -24.04 -9.25
CA TYR A 128 11.47 -23.56 -8.52
C TYR A 128 10.70 -22.42 -9.22
N LEU A 129 11.28 -21.79 -10.24
CA LEU A 129 10.65 -20.74 -11.06
C LEU A 129 10.27 -21.21 -12.47
N ALA A 130 10.88 -22.29 -12.95
CA ALA A 130 10.60 -22.86 -14.26
C ALA A 130 9.09 -23.07 -14.53
N PRO A 131 8.25 -23.51 -13.56
CA PRO A 131 6.81 -23.62 -13.78
C PRO A 131 6.09 -22.29 -14.08
N LEU A 132 6.68 -21.15 -13.71
CA LEU A 132 6.10 -19.82 -13.95
C LEU A 132 6.41 -19.27 -15.35
N GLU A 133 7.47 -19.78 -15.99
CA GLU A 133 7.94 -19.33 -17.31
C GLU A 133 6.83 -19.25 -18.36
N PRO A 134 6.05 -20.31 -18.63
CA PRO A 134 5.06 -20.26 -19.70
C PRO A 134 3.96 -19.22 -19.44
N PHE A 135 3.62 -18.99 -18.18
CA PHE A 135 2.63 -17.98 -17.79
C PHE A 135 3.19 -16.57 -17.93
N ALA A 136 4.45 -16.34 -17.54
CA ALA A 136 5.13 -15.07 -17.73
C ALA A 136 5.27 -14.75 -19.23
N SER A 137 5.69 -15.72 -20.03
CA SER A 137 5.78 -15.63 -21.50
C SER A 137 4.43 -15.25 -22.11
N TYR A 138 3.35 -15.97 -21.77
CA TYR A 138 2.01 -15.64 -22.24
C TYR A 138 1.60 -14.22 -21.88
N VAL A 139 1.80 -13.79 -20.62
CA VAL A 139 1.39 -12.46 -20.17
C VAL A 139 2.19 -11.36 -20.88
N VAL A 140 3.52 -11.53 -21.04
CA VAL A 140 4.35 -10.58 -21.78
C VAL A 140 3.89 -10.48 -23.23
N SER A 141 3.74 -11.62 -23.92
CA SER A 141 3.26 -11.66 -25.32
C SER A 141 1.90 -10.98 -25.46
N ALA A 142 0.93 -11.30 -24.59
CA ALA A 142 -0.40 -10.70 -24.65
C ALA A 142 -0.37 -9.17 -24.49
N LEU A 143 0.50 -8.62 -23.62
CA LEU A 143 0.66 -7.17 -23.46
C LEU A 143 1.35 -6.53 -24.68
N VAL A 144 2.36 -7.19 -25.24
CA VAL A 144 3.09 -6.71 -26.42
C VAL A 144 2.20 -6.73 -27.67
N ASP A 145 1.50 -7.82 -27.91
CA ASP A 145 0.61 -8.00 -29.06
C ASP A 145 -0.55 -7.00 -29.02
N ALA A 146 -1.05 -6.69 -27.83
CA ALA A 146 -2.07 -5.66 -27.62
C ALA A 146 -1.52 -4.22 -27.68
N GLN A 147 -0.21 -4.03 -27.96
CA GLN A 147 0.46 -2.72 -28.07
C GLN A 147 0.18 -1.80 -26.87
N VAL A 148 0.13 -2.36 -25.67
CA VAL A 148 -0.24 -1.59 -24.48
C VAL A 148 0.85 -0.63 -24.02
N PHE A 149 2.09 -0.81 -24.46
CA PHE A 149 3.22 -0.04 -23.95
C PHE A 149 3.49 1.22 -24.77
N HIS A 150 3.60 2.37 -24.09
CA HIS A 150 4.12 3.60 -24.66
C HIS A 150 5.59 3.74 -24.23
N LEU A 151 6.50 3.53 -25.18
CA LEU A 151 7.94 3.56 -24.91
C LEU A 151 8.41 4.98 -24.61
N LEU A 152 9.04 5.14 -23.46
CA LEU A 152 9.72 6.35 -23.05
C LEU A 152 11.24 6.20 -23.24
N PRO A 153 11.99 7.32 -23.28
CA PRO A 153 13.44 7.27 -23.22
C PRO A 153 13.95 6.54 -21.95
N ASN A 154 15.25 6.28 -21.93
CA ASN A 154 15.91 5.55 -20.86
C ASN A 154 15.59 6.16 -19.47
N SER A 155 15.35 5.29 -18.48
CA SER A 155 14.96 5.66 -17.13
C SER A 155 15.95 6.61 -16.42
N GLU A 156 17.25 6.55 -16.78
CA GLU A 156 18.29 7.44 -16.26
C GLU A 156 18.02 8.93 -16.54
N LEU A 157 17.27 9.24 -17.60
CA LEU A 157 16.90 10.60 -17.98
C LEU A 157 15.76 11.18 -17.13
N GLY A 158 15.20 10.40 -16.19
CA GLY A 158 14.14 10.88 -15.30
C GLY A 158 12.82 11.19 -16.02
N VAL A 159 12.48 10.38 -17.04
CA VAL A 159 11.32 10.59 -17.93
C VAL A 159 9.96 10.52 -17.24
N LEU A 160 9.90 9.97 -16.01
CA LEU A 160 8.68 9.86 -15.23
C LEU A 160 8.53 11.09 -14.32
N ASN A 161 7.34 11.70 -14.31
CA ASN A 161 7.02 12.85 -13.47
C ASN A 161 5.94 12.47 -12.43
N PRO A 162 6.17 12.63 -11.11
CA PRO A 162 7.40 13.12 -10.45
C PRO A 162 8.57 12.14 -10.60
N ARG A 163 9.84 12.55 -10.52
CA ARG A 163 10.95 11.59 -10.66
C ARG A 163 10.94 10.50 -9.60
N ASP A 164 10.54 10.85 -8.39
CA ASP A 164 10.42 9.94 -7.26
C ASP A 164 8.97 9.95 -6.74
N ILE A 165 8.39 8.77 -6.54
CA ILE A 165 7.07 8.67 -5.89
C ILE A 165 7.29 8.87 -4.38
N PRO A 166 6.53 9.76 -3.72
CA PRO A 166 6.57 9.87 -2.26
C PRO A 166 6.29 8.52 -1.61
N ARG A 167 7.29 7.97 -0.92
CA ARG A 167 7.12 6.73 -0.15
C ARG A 167 6.51 7.10 1.19
N GLU A 168 5.44 6.41 1.57
CA GLU A 168 4.91 6.53 2.93
C GLU A 168 5.99 6.02 3.89
N ILE A 169 6.53 6.93 4.71
CA ILE A 169 7.38 6.54 5.84
C ILE A 169 6.41 6.11 6.94
N PHE A 170 6.21 4.80 7.07
CA PHE A 170 5.51 4.25 8.22
C PHE A 170 6.34 4.54 9.46
N VAL A 171 6.00 5.61 10.17
CA VAL A 171 6.52 5.86 11.51
C VAL A 171 5.89 4.80 12.41
N GLY A 172 6.69 3.79 12.78
CA GLY A 172 6.25 2.71 13.66
C GLY A 172 5.58 3.28 14.90
N GLU A 173 4.44 2.69 15.27
CA GLU A 173 3.47 3.27 16.21
C GLU A 173 3.98 3.41 17.67
N GLY A 174 5.25 3.08 17.94
CA GLY A 174 5.83 3.03 19.29
C GLY A 174 6.91 4.08 19.62
N LEU A 175 7.23 5.02 18.72
CA LEU A 175 8.33 5.98 18.92
C LEU A 175 7.98 7.41 18.53
N ILE A 176 6.69 7.76 18.52
CA ILE A 176 6.29 9.17 18.46
C ILE A 176 6.44 9.69 19.89
N ASP A 177 7.63 10.24 20.16
CA ASP A 177 7.95 10.96 21.38
C ASP A 177 6.85 11.99 21.63
N SER A 178 6.09 11.83 22.73
CA SER A 178 4.89 12.61 23.08
C SER A 178 5.15 14.12 23.17
N ASN A 179 6.41 14.53 23.09
CA ASN A 179 6.88 15.90 23.18
C ASN A 179 7.09 16.60 21.83
N GLN A 180 6.90 15.93 20.67
CA GLN A 180 6.98 16.67 19.41
C GLN A 180 5.71 17.52 19.18
N PRO A 181 5.85 18.83 18.90
CA PRO A 181 4.71 19.70 18.62
C PRO A 181 3.97 19.17 17.39
N GLN A 182 2.70 18.82 17.59
CA GLN A 182 1.85 18.29 16.54
C GLN A 182 1.82 19.26 15.35
N ARG A 183 2.32 18.82 14.19
CA ARG A 183 2.29 19.62 12.96
C ARG A 183 0.83 19.90 12.60
N LYS A 184 0.47 21.19 12.51
CA LYS A 184 -0.85 21.67 12.04
C LYS A 184 -1.20 20.95 10.73
N GLY A 185 -2.24 20.11 10.76
CA GLY A 185 -2.76 19.39 9.58
C GLY A 185 -2.85 17.88 9.71
N HIS A 186 -2.22 17.26 10.73
CA HIS A 186 -2.42 15.84 10.99
C HIS A 186 -3.60 15.60 11.94
N TYR A 187 -4.59 14.81 11.48
CA TYR A 187 -5.66 14.30 12.34
C TYR A 187 -5.05 13.47 13.48
N SER A 188 -5.33 13.86 14.72
CA SER A 188 -4.89 13.10 15.89
C SER A 188 -5.55 11.71 15.92
N LYS A 189 -5.01 10.77 16.70
CA LYS A 189 -5.65 9.45 16.90
C LYS A 189 -7.10 9.63 17.38
N ARG A 190 -7.33 10.61 18.27
CA ARG A 190 -8.67 10.99 18.75
C ARG A 190 -9.57 11.46 17.60
N ASP A 191 -9.06 12.28 16.68
CA ASP A 191 -9.85 12.75 15.53
C ASP A 191 -10.19 11.61 14.56
N LYS A 192 -9.28 10.64 14.37
CA LYS A 192 -9.55 9.44 13.56
C LYS A 192 -10.69 8.62 14.17
N VAL A 193 -10.68 8.41 15.49
CA VAL A 193 -11.76 7.70 16.20
C VAL A 193 -13.09 8.45 16.10
N ILE A 194 -13.09 9.77 16.33
CA ILE A 194 -14.29 10.61 16.19
C ILE A 194 -14.85 10.55 14.77
N LYS A 195 -13.98 10.62 13.76
CA LYS A 195 -14.38 10.56 12.34
C LYS A 195 -14.93 9.19 11.97
N ALA A 196 -14.32 8.11 12.44
CA ALA A 196 -14.82 6.74 12.23
C ALA A 196 -16.20 6.54 12.86
N ARG A 197 -16.41 7.01 14.10
CA ARG A 197 -17.71 6.97 14.78
C ARG A 197 -18.77 7.76 14.02
N THR A 198 -18.44 8.99 13.62
CA THR A 198 -19.34 9.84 12.82
C THR A 198 -19.74 9.17 11.49
N ALA A 199 -18.80 8.49 10.82
CA ALA A 199 -19.07 7.76 9.59
C ALA A 199 -20.00 6.56 9.82
N LEU A 200 -19.78 5.78 10.89
CA LEU A 200 -20.67 4.67 11.26
C LEU A 200 -22.10 5.15 11.54
N ASP A 201 -22.26 6.27 12.25
CA ASP A 201 -23.57 6.85 12.53
C ASP A 201 -24.25 7.41 11.26
N ALA A 202 -23.48 7.93 10.30
CA ALA A 202 -24.01 8.34 9.00
C ALA A 202 -24.54 7.14 8.18
N VAL A 203 -23.82 6.01 8.18
CA VAL A 203 -24.28 4.78 7.52
C VAL A 203 -25.55 4.24 8.16
N GLY A 204 -25.65 4.23 9.49
CA GLY A 204 -26.87 3.84 10.21
C GLY A 204 -28.09 4.67 9.78
N ARG A 205 -27.95 6.00 9.78
CA ARG A 205 -29.02 6.91 9.32
C ARG A 205 -29.40 6.70 7.86
N TRP A 206 -28.45 6.36 7.00
CA TRP A 206 -28.73 6.05 5.60
C TRP A 206 -29.52 4.74 5.46
N LEU A 207 -29.16 3.69 6.21
CA LEU A 207 -29.91 2.44 6.25
C LEU A 207 -31.34 2.63 6.76
N ASP A 208 -31.55 3.55 7.71
CA ASP A 208 -32.90 3.88 8.21
C ASP A 208 -33.78 4.59 7.19
N ARG A 209 -33.18 5.41 6.32
CA ARG A 209 -33.90 6.15 5.28
C ARG A 209 -34.24 5.32 4.06
N THR A 210 -33.57 4.19 3.86
CA THR A 210 -33.74 3.37 2.66
C THR A 210 -34.70 2.23 2.99
N PRO A 211 -36.00 2.31 2.62
CA PRO A 211 -36.96 1.26 2.95
C PRO A 211 -36.54 -0.03 2.25
N SER A 212 -36.10 -1.00 3.05
CA SER A 212 -35.63 -2.29 2.59
C SER A 212 -36.82 -3.15 2.19
N SER A 213 -37.25 -3.01 0.93
CA SER A 213 -38.13 -3.99 0.27
C SER A 213 -37.35 -5.31 0.11
N GLY A 214 -37.28 -6.12 1.18
CA GLY A 214 -36.86 -7.53 1.11
C GLY A 214 -35.60 -7.95 1.89
N ALA A 215 -34.97 -7.08 2.68
CA ALA A 215 -33.63 -7.36 3.23
C ALA A 215 -33.56 -7.32 4.77
N LYS A 216 -34.38 -8.12 5.46
CA LYS A 216 -34.36 -8.20 6.94
C LYS A 216 -33.07 -8.84 7.49
N THR A 217 -32.44 -9.74 6.74
CA THR A 217 -31.23 -10.48 7.14
C THR A 217 -29.96 -9.61 7.15
N THR A 218 -29.83 -8.62 6.26
CA THR A 218 -28.63 -7.75 6.18
C THR A 218 -28.55 -6.72 7.30
N ARG A 219 -29.70 -6.24 7.81
CA ARG A 219 -29.71 -5.23 8.87
C ARG A 219 -29.25 -5.79 10.22
N SER A 220 -29.68 -7.00 10.57
CA SER A 220 -29.25 -7.67 11.81
C SER A 220 -27.75 -7.98 11.79
N GLN A 221 -27.21 -8.39 10.64
CA GLN A 221 -25.78 -8.65 10.49
C GLN A 221 -24.94 -7.37 10.64
N TYR A 222 -25.44 -6.25 10.08
CA TYR A 222 -24.80 -4.95 10.24
C TYR A 222 -24.76 -4.48 11.70
N GLU A 223 -25.88 -4.59 12.44
CA GLU A 223 -25.92 -4.15 13.85
C GLU A 223 -25.00 -4.99 14.75
N ALA A 224 -24.91 -6.31 14.48
CA ALA A 224 -23.99 -7.20 15.19
C ALA A 224 -22.52 -6.80 14.94
N GLU A 225 -22.14 -6.58 13.68
CA GLU A 225 -20.78 -6.18 13.31
C GLU A 225 -20.44 -4.77 13.82
N LYS A 226 -21.39 -3.82 13.74
CA LYS A 226 -21.25 -2.47 14.30
C LYS A 226 -20.99 -2.53 15.80
N THR A 227 -21.73 -3.36 16.53
CA THR A 227 -21.55 -3.53 17.98
C THR A 227 -20.16 -4.11 18.30
N ARG A 228 -19.71 -5.13 17.53
CA ARG A 228 -18.37 -5.70 17.69
C ARG A 228 -17.26 -4.66 17.46
N LEU A 229 -17.34 -3.91 16.37
CA LEU A 229 -16.37 -2.86 16.04
C LEU A 229 -16.34 -1.74 17.09
N MET A 230 -17.50 -1.33 17.62
CA MET A 230 -17.58 -0.33 18.69
C MET A 230 -16.96 -0.84 20.00
N GLN A 231 -17.09 -2.13 20.31
CA GLN A 231 -16.41 -2.74 21.47
C GLN A 231 -14.89 -2.80 21.28
N GLU A 232 -14.41 -3.18 20.10
CA GLU A 232 -12.97 -3.19 19.77
C GLU A 232 -12.36 -1.78 19.85
N ILE A 233 -13.07 -0.75 19.37
CA ILE A 233 -12.65 0.66 19.47
C ILE A 233 -12.63 1.12 20.94
N GLY A 234 -13.67 0.80 21.71
CA GLY A 234 -13.76 1.17 23.13
C GLY A 234 -12.68 0.49 23.99
N ALA A 235 -12.38 -0.78 23.72
CA ALA A 235 -11.31 -1.53 24.38
C ALA A 235 -9.93 -0.92 24.06
N SER A 236 -9.71 -0.50 22.81
CA SER A 236 -8.47 0.17 22.38
C SER A 236 -8.28 1.52 23.08
N GLN A 237 -9.37 2.25 23.34
CA GLN A 237 -9.32 3.55 24.02
C GLN A 237 -8.97 3.41 25.51
N GLY A 238 -9.50 2.37 26.18
CA GLY A 238 -9.12 2.07 27.57
C GLY A 238 -7.65 1.67 27.74
N VAL A 239 -7.02 1.08 26.72
CA VAL A 239 -5.57 0.79 26.73
C VAL A 239 -4.76 2.07 26.56
N VAL A 240 -5.18 2.97 25.67
CA VAL A 240 -4.53 4.27 25.46
C VAL A 240 -4.64 5.15 26.71
N ASP A 241 -5.81 5.20 27.34
CA ASP A 241 -6.02 5.98 28.56
C ASP A 241 -5.18 5.43 29.73
N ARG A 242 -5.09 4.09 29.90
CA ARG A 242 -4.20 3.47 30.91
C ARG A 242 -2.72 3.72 30.63
N LEU A 243 -2.29 3.72 29.37
CA LEU A 243 -0.90 4.03 29.01
C LEU A 243 -0.55 5.51 29.24
N LEU A 244 -1.50 6.41 29.01
CA LEU A 244 -1.36 7.83 29.31
C LEU A 244 -1.32 8.09 30.82
N GLU A 245 -2.17 7.42 31.60
CA GLU A 245 -2.14 7.48 33.07
C GLU A 245 -0.84 6.89 33.65
N ALA A 246 -0.36 5.77 33.11
CA ALA A 246 0.91 5.17 33.53
C ALA A 246 2.12 6.07 33.24
N HIS A 247 2.08 6.88 32.17
CA HIS A 247 3.12 7.85 31.86
C HIS A 247 3.04 9.16 32.66
N ALA A 248 1.84 9.54 33.15
CA ALA A 248 1.67 10.72 34.00
C ALA A 248 2.33 10.58 35.39
N GLY A 249 2.61 9.33 35.83
CA GLY A 249 3.28 9.03 37.10
C GLY A 249 4.81 8.98 37.05
N TRP A 250 5.43 9.16 35.87
CA TRP A 250 6.89 9.19 35.79
C TRP A 250 7.42 10.51 36.39
N PRO A 251 8.39 10.47 37.32
CA PRO A 251 9.01 11.70 37.82
C PRO A 251 9.57 12.48 36.63
N ARG A 252 9.15 13.75 36.49
CA ARG A 252 9.83 14.67 35.59
C ARG A 252 11.31 14.66 35.98
N VAL A 253 12.15 14.06 35.14
CA VAL A 253 13.59 14.24 35.22
C VAL A 253 13.81 15.74 35.10
N GLN A 254 14.08 16.40 36.21
CA GLN A 254 14.48 17.79 36.21
C GLN A 254 15.76 17.85 35.38
N ALA A 255 15.64 18.43 34.19
CA ALA A 255 16.81 18.73 33.37
C ALA A 255 17.72 19.60 34.23
N ALA A 256 18.84 19.02 34.68
CA ALA A 256 19.90 19.76 35.32
C ALA A 256 20.30 20.87 34.35
N SER A 257 20.03 22.12 34.72
CA SER A 257 20.52 23.31 34.03
C SER A 257 22.04 23.36 34.22
N GLY A 258 22.75 22.58 33.41
CA GLY A 258 24.20 22.67 33.26
C GLY A 258 24.52 23.99 32.57
N SER A 259 25.05 24.92 33.35
CA SER A 259 25.56 26.22 32.92
C SER A 259 26.54 26.06 31.74
N ALA A 260 26.26 26.75 30.65
CA ALA A 260 27.03 26.74 29.41
C ALA A 260 28.20 27.75 29.44
N ASP A 261 28.98 27.79 30.52
CA ASP A 261 30.04 28.79 30.73
C ASP A 261 31.47 28.19 30.81
N GLY A 262 31.65 26.97 30.32
CA GLY A 262 32.89 26.19 30.54
C GLY A 262 33.65 25.71 29.31
N MET A 263 33.45 26.26 28.10
CA MET A 263 34.09 25.74 26.87
C MET A 263 34.65 26.83 25.94
N LEU A 264 35.40 27.78 26.50
CA LEU A 264 36.14 28.78 25.72
C LEU A 264 37.56 29.05 26.27
N ARG A 265 38.25 28.00 26.72
CA ARG A 265 39.69 28.01 27.01
C ARG A 265 40.31 26.66 26.69
N MET A 266 40.53 26.36 25.41
CA MET A 266 41.51 25.33 24.99
C MET A 266 41.80 25.38 23.48
N LEU A 267 42.07 26.58 22.95
CA LEU A 267 42.81 26.77 21.69
C LEU A 267 43.63 28.07 21.77
N GLN A 268 44.70 28.01 22.57
CA GLN A 268 45.95 28.75 22.39
C GLN A 268 47.08 27.75 22.62
#